data_AF-A0A5E4Q189-F1
#
_entry.id   AF-A0A5E4Q189-F1
#
_cell.length_a   1.000
_cell.length_b   1.000
_cell.length_c   1.000
_cell.angle_alpha   90.00
_cell.angle_beta   90.00
_cell.angle_gamma   90.00
#
_symmetry.space_group_name_H-M   'P 1'
#
loop_
_entity.id
_entity.type
_entity.pdbx_description
1 polymer ?
#
loop_
_entity_poly.entity_id
_entity_poly.type
_entity_poly.pdbx_seq_one_letter_code
_entity_poly.pdbx_strand_id
1 'polypeptide(L)'
;MGKIRKRKPKRNSNLDTVENFEEEICVDSRDTSIQTIIDQLQAVNVEEKYCALQSFAMLIENEQNVEQAVSRGLIKIIAPLLLDPASCIRNASAGSLRNLSSLGMSICETLMEHDIMTPLICYFHQFTETWTPDGSLKSKDEEIDTFIQCVNLLLNVCESSGILI
;
A
#
# COMPACT_ATOMS: atom_id res chain seq x y z
N MET A 1 44.45 -7.34 60.62
CA MET A 1 44.21 -6.96 59.21
C MET A 1 42.96 -7.71 58.75
N GLY A 2 41.78 -7.16 58.48
CA GLY A 2 41.24 -5.81 58.50
C GLY A 2 39.71 -5.85 58.72
N LYS A 3 39.15 -4.77 59.24
CA LYS A 3 37.69 -4.53 59.32
C LYS A 3 37.34 -3.60 58.17
N ILE A 4 36.49 -4.02 57.22
CA ILE A 4 35.92 -3.10 56.22
C ILE A 4 34.40 -3.20 56.30
N ARG A 5 33.80 -2.09 56.72
CA ARG A 5 32.36 -1.82 56.83
C ARG A 5 31.72 -1.80 55.44
N LYS A 6 30.57 -2.47 55.30
CA LYS A 6 29.68 -2.42 54.12
C LYS A 6 29.23 -0.98 53.83
N ARG A 7 29.36 -0.53 52.58
CA ARG A 7 28.68 0.66 52.04
C ARG A 7 27.60 0.21 51.05
N LYS A 8 26.34 0.62 51.26
CA LYS A 8 25.25 0.48 50.28
C LYS A 8 25.48 1.50 49.14
N PRO A 9 25.30 1.13 47.86
CA PRO A 9 25.29 2.12 46.79
C PRO A 9 23.99 2.94 46.85
N LYS A 10 24.16 4.26 46.76
CA LYS A 10 23.08 5.25 46.63
C LYS A 10 22.39 5.07 45.28
N ARG A 11 21.06 5.13 45.32
CA ARG A 11 20.15 5.26 44.19
C ARG A 11 20.41 6.62 43.53
N ASN A 12 20.98 6.63 42.32
CA ASN A 12 20.95 7.80 41.44
C ASN A 12 19.76 7.62 40.51
N SER A 13 18.71 8.40 40.78
CA SER A 13 17.63 8.67 39.84
C SER A 13 18.13 9.68 38.82
N ASN A 14 18.64 9.21 37.68
CA ASN A 14 18.65 9.99 36.46
C ASN A 14 17.60 9.34 35.55
N LEU A 15 16.36 9.75 35.78
CA LEU A 15 15.34 9.80 34.75
C LEU A 15 15.73 10.94 33.79
N ASP A 16 15.25 10.86 32.55
CA ASP A 16 15.33 11.90 31.51
C ASP A 16 16.54 11.80 30.57
N THR A 17 16.47 10.86 29.61
CA THR A 17 16.65 11.10 28.16
C THR A 17 16.64 9.75 27.43
N VAL A 18 15.45 9.19 27.20
CA VAL A 18 15.24 8.07 26.26
C VAL A 18 14.04 8.42 25.37
N GLU A 19 14.08 9.60 24.74
CA GLU A 19 13.12 10.02 23.73
C GLU A 19 13.93 10.80 22.67
N ASN A 20 14.47 10.09 21.67
CA ASN A 20 14.73 10.61 20.31
C ASN A 20 15.53 9.65 19.39
N PHE A 21 16.18 8.61 19.90
CA PHE A 21 17.03 7.76 19.05
C PHE A 21 16.26 6.68 18.27
N GLU A 22 15.03 6.35 18.66
CA GLU A 22 14.24 5.31 18.00
C GLU A 22 13.48 5.84 16.77
N GLU A 23 13.08 7.12 16.76
CA GLU A 23 12.39 7.73 15.61
C GLU A 23 13.34 7.91 14.42
N GLU A 24 14.55 8.41 14.64
CA GLU A 24 15.49 8.74 13.55
C GLU A 24 15.95 7.48 12.78
N ILE A 25 16.13 6.35 13.47
CA ILE A 25 16.53 5.06 12.85
C ILE A 25 15.34 4.39 12.15
N CYS A 26 14.11 4.54 12.67
CA CYS A 26 12.90 3.94 12.10
C CYS A 26 12.45 4.66 10.81
N VAL A 27 12.66 5.97 10.70
CA VAL A 27 12.30 6.76 9.51
C VAL A 27 13.18 6.38 8.30
N ASP A 28 14.51 6.26 8.49
CA ASP A 28 15.46 5.92 7.42
C ASP A 28 15.21 4.53 6.81
N SER A 29 14.86 3.55 7.66
CA SER A 29 14.49 2.20 7.22
C SER A 29 13.20 2.18 6.40
N ARG A 30 12.22 3.04 6.73
CA ARG A 30 10.95 3.14 6.00
C ARG A 30 11.11 3.83 4.65
N ASP A 31 11.84 4.94 4.63
CA ASP A 31 12.18 5.65 3.38
C ASP A 31 12.92 4.75 2.39
N THR A 32 13.86 3.94 2.89
CA THR A 32 14.58 2.95 2.09
C THR A 32 13.66 1.87 1.53
N SER A 33 12.69 1.41 2.33
CA SER A 33 11.71 0.39 1.91
C SER A 33 10.77 0.92 0.83
N ILE A 34 10.24 2.14 0.99
CA ILE A 34 9.39 2.80 0.00
C ILE A 34 10.15 3.04 -1.30
N GLN A 35 11.42 3.49 -1.22
CA GLN A 35 12.24 3.67 -2.41
C GLN A 35 12.47 2.34 -3.14
N THR A 36 12.72 1.26 -2.42
CA THR A 36 12.88 -0.07 -3.02
C THR A 36 11.62 -0.52 -3.76
N ILE A 37 10.43 -0.27 -3.20
CA ILE A 37 9.15 -0.56 -3.87
C ILE A 37 9.02 0.27 -5.15
N ILE A 38 9.34 1.56 -5.10
CA ILE A 38 9.29 2.45 -6.27
C ILE A 38 10.19 1.93 -7.38
N ASP A 39 11.44 1.57 -7.06
CA ASP A 39 12.42 1.09 -8.04
C ASP A 39 11.95 -0.21 -8.71
N GLN A 40 11.40 -1.14 -7.92
CA GLN A 40 10.88 -2.42 -8.44
C GLN A 40 9.59 -2.27 -9.26
N LEU A 41 8.69 -1.34 -8.90
CA LEU A 41 7.48 -1.05 -9.70
C LEU A 41 7.83 -0.48 -11.08
N GLN A 42 8.95 0.22 -11.20
CA GLN A 42 9.44 0.79 -12.46
C GLN A 42 10.30 -0.18 -13.27
N ALA A 43 10.64 -1.35 -12.72
CA ALA A 43 11.37 -2.37 -13.43
C ALA A 43 10.56 -2.92 -14.61
N VAL A 44 11.26 -3.41 -15.64
CA VAL A 44 10.62 -4.09 -16.78
C VAL A 44 10.15 -5.51 -16.39
N ASN A 45 10.73 -6.07 -15.33
CA ASN A 45 10.48 -7.43 -14.87
C ASN A 45 9.11 -7.55 -14.16
N VAL A 46 8.25 -8.43 -14.67
CA VAL A 46 6.92 -8.72 -14.11
C VAL A 46 7.02 -9.23 -12.67
N GLU A 47 7.98 -10.10 -12.36
CA GLU A 47 8.14 -10.66 -11.01
C GLU A 47 8.54 -9.57 -10.00
N GLU A 48 9.44 -8.66 -10.37
CA GLU A 48 9.83 -7.54 -9.52
C GLU A 48 8.67 -6.59 -9.25
N LYS A 49 7.90 -6.23 -10.28
CA LYS A 49 6.67 -5.44 -10.11
C LYS A 49 5.67 -6.13 -9.18
N TYR A 50 5.45 -7.44 -9.40
CA TYR A 50 4.51 -8.22 -8.59
C TYR A 50 4.96 -8.27 -7.12
N CYS A 51 6.24 -8.53 -6.86
CA CYS A 51 6.81 -8.49 -5.52
C CYS A 51 6.64 -7.10 -4.88
N ALA A 52 6.89 -6.03 -5.63
CA ALA A 52 6.72 -4.67 -5.13
C ALA A 52 5.26 -4.36 -4.76
N LEU A 53 4.29 -4.82 -5.55
CA LEU A 53 2.86 -4.67 -5.24
C LEU A 53 2.47 -5.45 -3.98
N GLN A 54 3.01 -6.65 -3.79
CA GLN A 54 2.81 -7.41 -2.55
C GLN A 54 3.45 -6.69 -1.34
N SER A 55 4.67 -6.20 -1.48
CA SER A 55 5.34 -5.41 -0.43
C SER A 55 4.59 -4.13 -0.12
N PHE A 56 4.05 -3.46 -1.12
CA PHE A 56 3.20 -2.28 -0.93
C PHE A 56 1.91 -2.62 -0.19
N ALA A 57 1.23 -3.71 -0.55
CA ALA A 57 0.02 -4.16 0.12
C ALA A 57 0.26 -4.43 1.62
N MET A 58 1.41 -5.03 1.97
CA MET A 58 1.83 -5.20 3.37
C MET A 58 2.20 -3.88 4.05
N LEU A 59 2.84 -2.97 3.32
CA LEU A 59 3.29 -1.68 3.85
C LEU A 59 2.11 -0.82 4.33
N ILE A 60 1.01 -0.81 3.59
CA ILE A 60 -0.19 -0.02 3.88
C ILE A 60 -1.08 -0.62 4.98
N GLU A 61 -0.80 -1.83 5.47
CA GLU A 61 -1.48 -2.39 6.66
C GLU A 61 -1.11 -1.61 7.94
N ASN A 62 0.01 -0.89 7.92
CA ASN A 62 0.39 0.03 8.98
C ASN A 62 0.09 1.48 8.57
N GLU A 63 -0.91 2.08 9.22
CA GLU A 63 -1.37 3.45 8.94
C GLU A 63 -0.23 4.49 8.97
N GLN A 64 0.80 4.29 9.81
CA GLN A 64 1.95 5.21 9.89
C GLN A 64 2.78 5.28 8.61
N ASN A 65 2.68 4.28 7.73
CA ASN A 65 3.41 4.23 6.47
C ASN A 65 2.60 4.81 5.31
N VAL A 66 1.28 4.96 5.48
CA VAL A 66 0.36 5.32 4.39
C VAL A 66 0.62 6.74 3.91
N GLU A 67 0.74 7.71 4.82
CA GLU A 67 1.02 9.10 4.49
C GLU A 67 2.35 9.25 3.73
N GLN A 68 3.38 8.52 4.16
CA GLN A 68 4.68 8.51 3.50
C GLN A 68 4.61 7.87 2.11
N ALA A 69 3.88 6.76 1.97
CA ALA A 69 3.70 6.10 0.67
C ALA A 69 2.96 6.99 -0.34
N VAL A 70 1.91 7.67 0.12
CA VAL A 70 1.13 8.64 -0.66
C VAL A 70 2.01 9.81 -1.10
N SER A 71 2.71 10.46 -0.15
CA SER A 71 3.55 11.63 -0.43
C SER A 71 4.72 11.31 -1.38
N ARG A 72 5.21 10.06 -1.37
CA ARG A 72 6.23 9.57 -2.31
C ARG A 72 5.67 9.19 -3.69
N GLY A 73 4.37 9.37 -3.91
CA GLY A 73 3.73 9.23 -5.22
C GLY A 73 3.43 7.80 -5.63
N LEU A 74 3.40 6.83 -4.71
CA LEU A 74 3.14 5.43 -5.04
C LEU A 74 1.79 5.22 -5.73
N ILE A 75 0.75 5.99 -5.37
CA ILE A 75 -0.55 5.93 -6.06
C ILE A 75 -0.39 6.22 -7.56
N LYS A 76 0.38 7.25 -7.93
CA LYS A 76 0.58 7.65 -9.34
C LYS A 76 1.35 6.60 -10.15
N ILE A 77 2.15 5.79 -9.48
CA ILE A 77 2.90 4.68 -10.10
C ILE A 77 2.01 3.44 -10.23
N ILE A 78 1.22 3.13 -9.19
CA ILE A 78 0.44 1.89 -9.13
C ILE A 78 -0.87 1.99 -9.93
N ALA A 79 -1.56 3.13 -9.93
CA ALA A 79 -2.84 3.27 -10.62
C ALA A 79 -2.79 2.93 -12.13
N PRO A 80 -1.78 3.35 -12.91
CA PRO A 80 -1.63 2.93 -14.31
C PRO A 80 -1.39 1.42 -14.50
N LEU A 81 -0.93 0.70 -13.47
CA LEU A 81 -0.69 -0.75 -13.55
C LEU A 81 -1.98 -1.56 -13.63
N LEU A 82 -3.15 -0.94 -13.42
CA LEU A 82 -4.44 -1.53 -13.78
C LEU A 82 -4.55 -1.86 -15.27
N LEU A 83 -3.71 -1.25 -16.12
CA LEU A 83 -3.66 -1.49 -17.56
C LEU A 83 -2.43 -2.29 -18.00
N ASP A 84 -1.68 -2.86 -17.04
CA ASP A 84 -0.48 -3.64 -17.37
C ASP A 84 -0.85 -4.88 -18.22
N PRO A 85 -0.01 -5.25 -19.22
CA PRO A 85 -0.27 -6.42 -20.05
C PRO A 85 -0.37 -7.74 -19.24
N ALA A 86 0.32 -7.85 -18.11
CA ALA A 86 0.27 -9.04 -17.27
C ALA A 86 -0.95 -9.02 -16.33
N SER A 87 -1.79 -10.06 -16.39
CA SER A 87 -2.99 -10.20 -15.54
C SER A 87 -2.67 -10.12 -14.06
N CYS A 88 -1.57 -10.75 -13.63
CA CYS A 88 -1.16 -10.76 -12.24
C CYS A 88 -0.77 -9.38 -11.71
N ILE A 89 -0.25 -8.50 -12.57
CA ILE A 89 0.05 -7.11 -12.22
C ILE A 89 -1.23 -6.30 -12.10
N ARG A 90 -2.19 -6.49 -13.02
CA ARG A 90 -3.51 -5.85 -12.91
C ARG A 90 -4.22 -6.27 -11.63
N ASN A 91 -4.24 -7.57 -11.33
CA ASN A 91 -4.87 -8.11 -10.12
C ASN A 91 -4.22 -7.56 -8.84
N ALA A 92 -2.88 -7.63 -8.75
CA ALA A 92 -2.15 -7.16 -7.57
C ALA A 92 -2.28 -5.64 -7.37
N SER A 93 -2.25 -4.85 -8.45
CA SER A 93 -2.45 -3.40 -8.38
C SER A 93 -3.88 -3.06 -7.95
N ALA A 94 -4.89 -3.69 -8.54
CA ALA A 94 -6.29 -3.52 -8.17
C ALA A 94 -6.53 -3.88 -6.69
N GLY A 95 -6.01 -5.02 -6.23
CA GLY A 95 -6.12 -5.44 -4.84
C GLY A 95 -5.44 -4.46 -3.88
N SER A 96 -4.25 -3.98 -4.22
CA SER A 96 -3.51 -3.02 -3.39
C SER A 96 -4.23 -1.67 -3.28
N LEU A 97 -4.73 -1.15 -4.40
CA LEU A 97 -5.49 0.11 -4.42
C LEU A 97 -6.82 -0.02 -3.70
N ARG A 98 -7.51 -1.18 -3.83
CA ARG A 98 -8.73 -1.47 -3.06
C ARG A 98 -8.45 -1.47 -1.56
N ASN A 99 -7.39 -2.14 -1.12
CA ASN A 99 -7.00 -2.15 0.30
C ASN A 99 -6.71 -0.72 0.78
N LEU A 100 -5.95 0.07 0.01
CA LEU A 100 -5.66 1.46 0.33
C LEU A 100 -6.93 2.30 0.48
N SER A 101 -7.87 2.19 -0.47
CA SER A 101 -9.15 2.92 -0.42
C SER A 101 -10.02 2.55 0.78
N SER A 102 -9.83 1.37 1.38
CA SER A 102 -10.60 0.93 2.55
C SER A 102 -10.14 1.56 3.87
N LEU A 103 -9.03 2.30 3.87
CA LEU A 103 -8.49 2.94 5.08
C LEU A 103 -9.27 4.20 5.50
N GLY A 104 -10.06 4.80 4.62
CA GLY A 104 -10.95 5.90 4.98
C GLY A 104 -11.17 6.94 3.89
N MET A 105 -12.09 7.87 4.16
CA MET A 105 -12.57 8.88 3.22
C MET A 105 -11.45 9.79 2.68
N SER A 106 -10.51 10.23 3.53
CA SER A 106 -9.38 11.08 3.11
C SER A 106 -8.45 10.39 2.11
N ILE A 107 -8.30 9.06 2.21
CA ILE A 107 -7.51 8.28 1.25
C ILE A 107 -8.25 8.14 -0.07
N CYS A 108 -9.57 7.95 -0.06
CA CYS A 108 -10.39 7.98 -1.27
C CYS A 108 -10.34 9.35 -1.98
N GLU A 109 -10.38 10.45 -1.24
CA GLU A 109 -10.18 11.79 -1.80
C GLU A 109 -8.80 11.93 -2.45
N THR A 110 -7.74 11.46 -1.77
CA THR A 110 -6.38 11.44 -2.31
C THR A 110 -6.27 10.59 -3.59
N LEU A 111 -6.92 9.43 -3.65
CA LEU A 111 -6.99 8.59 -4.83
C LEU A 111 -7.65 9.32 -6.01
N MET A 112 -8.74 10.07 -5.74
CA MET A 112 -9.41 10.90 -6.74
C MET A 112 -8.52 12.05 -7.24
N GLU A 113 -7.83 12.74 -6.34
CA GLU A 113 -6.86 13.80 -6.68
C GLU A 113 -5.68 13.28 -7.52
N HIS A 114 -5.39 11.99 -7.43
CA HIS A 114 -4.39 11.29 -8.25
C HIS A 114 -4.97 10.58 -9.47
N ASP A 115 -6.21 10.93 -9.86
CA ASP A 115 -6.85 10.47 -11.09
C ASP A 115 -7.03 8.94 -11.18
N ILE A 116 -7.44 8.30 -10.08
CA ILE A 116 -7.71 6.85 -10.07
C ILE A 116 -8.86 6.44 -11.01
N MET A 117 -9.79 7.35 -11.29
CA MET A 117 -10.96 7.07 -12.13
C MET A 117 -10.60 6.80 -13.58
N THR A 118 -9.59 7.51 -14.12
CA THR A 118 -9.15 7.30 -15.50
C THR A 118 -8.68 5.87 -15.78
N PRO A 119 -7.70 5.29 -15.04
CA PRO A 119 -7.29 3.91 -15.26
C PRO A 119 -8.38 2.88 -14.93
N LEU A 120 -9.30 3.17 -14.00
CA LEU A 120 -10.46 2.31 -13.75
C LEU A 120 -11.41 2.25 -14.95
N ILE A 121 -11.80 3.41 -15.48
CA ILE A 121 -12.66 3.50 -16.67
C ILE A 121 -11.98 2.80 -17.85
N CYS A 122 -10.69 3.05 -18.08
CA CYS A 122 -9.92 2.36 -19.10
C CYS A 122 -9.90 0.84 -18.90
N TYR A 123 -9.75 0.37 -17.66
CA TYR A 123 -9.77 -1.07 -17.35
C TYR A 123 -11.12 -1.70 -17.75
N PHE A 124 -12.24 -1.09 -17.34
CA PHE A 124 -13.56 -1.61 -17.66
C PHE A 124 -13.82 -1.65 -19.16
N HIS A 125 -13.44 -0.60 -19.90
CA HIS A 125 -13.55 -0.61 -21.36
C HIS A 125 -12.66 -1.68 -22.02
N GLN A 126 -11.40 -1.76 -21.63
CA GLN A 126 -10.43 -2.60 -22.32
C GLN A 126 -10.56 -4.09 -22.01
N PHE A 127 -10.90 -4.45 -20.77
CA PHE A 127 -10.84 -5.84 -20.30
C PHE A 127 -12.21 -6.43 -19.99
N THR A 128 -13.26 -5.62 -19.84
CA THR A 128 -14.57 -6.10 -19.33
C THR A 128 -15.72 -5.96 -20.31
N GLU A 129 -15.61 -5.10 -21.33
CA GLU A 129 -16.72 -4.80 -22.24
C GLU A 129 -17.26 -6.02 -23.01
N THR A 130 -16.37 -6.95 -23.35
CA THR A 130 -16.72 -8.20 -24.05
C THR A 130 -16.43 -9.46 -23.23
N TRP A 131 -15.93 -9.31 -22.01
CA TRP A 131 -15.54 -10.44 -21.17
C TRP A 131 -16.75 -10.94 -20.37
N THR A 132 -16.84 -12.26 -20.22
CA THR A 132 -17.85 -12.92 -19.40
C THR A 132 -17.17 -13.95 -18.49
N PRO A 133 -17.45 -13.97 -17.18
CA PRO A 133 -16.92 -14.98 -16.28
C PRO A 133 -17.34 -16.39 -16.72
N ASP A 134 -16.38 -17.29 -16.93
CA ASP A 134 -16.68 -18.70 -17.21
C ASP A 134 -16.70 -19.49 -15.89
N GLY A 135 -17.90 -19.72 -15.36
CA GLY A 135 -18.11 -20.50 -14.14
C GLY A 135 -17.77 -21.98 -14.25
N SER A 136 -17.37 -22.48 -15.42
CA SER A 136 -16.97 -23.88 -15.64
C SER A 136 -15.47 -24.13 -15.45
N LEU A 137 -14.66 -23.07 -15.35
CA LEU A 137 -13.23 -23.17 -15.12
C LEU A 137 -12.93 -23.73 -13.72
N LYS A 138 -12.17 -24.83 -13.68
CA LYS A 138 -11.68 -25.44 -12.42
C LYS A 138 -10.51 -24.68 -11.80
N SER A 139 -9.86 -23.80 -12.57
CA SER A 139 -8.75 -22.96 -12.14
C SER A 139 -9.24 -21.59 -11.68
N LYS A 140 -8.52 -20.98 -10.74
CA LYS A 140 -8.77 -19.61 -10.28
C LYS A 140 -8.67 -18.65 -11.47
N ASP A 141 -9.77 -18.00 -11.81
CA ASP A 141 -9.81 -17.01 -12.89
C ASP A 141 -9.35 -15.66 -12.32
N GLU A 142 -8.11 -15.29 -12.64
CA GLU A 142 -7.49 -14.06 -12.18
C GLU A 142 -8.18 -12.81 -12.75
N GLU A 143 -8.87 -12.91 -13.90
CA GLU A 143 -9.64 -11.80 -14.45
C GLU A 143 -10.92 -11.56 -13.63
N ILE A 144 -11.56 -12.64 -13.11
CA ILE A 144 -12.69 -12.50 -12.16
C ILE A 144 -12.22 -11.79 -10.90
N ASP A 145 -11.09 -12.24 -10.33
CA ASP A 145 -10.53 -11.61 -9.14
C ASP A 145 -10.25 -10.12 -9.41
N THR A 146 -9.58 -9.80 -10.51
CA THR A 146 -9.25 -8.41 -10.87
C THR A 146 -10.51 -7.56 -11.05
N PHE A 147 -11.53 -8.09 -11.74
CA PHE A 147 -12.83 -7.43 -11.89
C PHE A 147 -13.47 -7.10 -10.54
N ILE A 148 -13.52 -8.07 -9.62
CA ILE A 148 -14.08 -7.88 -8.28
C ILE A 148 -13.30 -6.80 -7.52
N GLN A 149 -11.97 -6.81 -7.60
CA GLN A 149 -11.12 -5.81 -6.94
C GLN A 149 -11.39 -4.41 -7.49
N CYS A 150 -11.48 -4.25 -8.82
CA CYS A 150 -11.78 -2.97 -9.47
C CYS A 150 -13.18 -2.44 -9.11
N VAL A 151 -14.20 -3.32 -9.06
CA VAL A 151 -15.56 -2.93 -8.63
C VAL A 151 -15.56 -2.48 -7.18
N ASN A 152 -14.89 -3.20 -6.28
CA ASN A 152 -14.81 -2.81 -4.87
C ASN A 152 -14.04 -1.49 -4.68
N LEU A 153 -12.97 -1.27 -5.44
CA LEU A 153 -12.26 0.01 -5.44
C LEU A 153 -13.18 1.15 -5.91
N LEU A 154 -13.92 0.95 -7.00
CA LEU A 154 -14.89 1.94 -7.49
C LEU A 154 -15.96 2.26 -6.43
N LEU A 155 -16.49 1.24 -5.75
CA LEU A 155 -17.47 1.42 -4.67
C LEU A 155 -16.90 2.27 -3.54
N ASN A 156 -15.71 1.92 -3.02
CA ASN A 156 -15.08 2.67 -1.93
C ASN A 156 -14.91 4.16 -2.27
N VAL A 157 -14.44 4.44 -3.50
CA VAL A 157 -14.19 5.82 -3.94
C VAL A 157 -15.51 6.59 -4.18
N CYS A 158 -16.52 5.95 -4.77
CA CYS A 158 -17.83 6.55 -4.98
C CYS A 158 -18.59 6.82 -3.67
N GLU A 159 -18.56 5.88 -2.71
CA GLU A 159 -19.19 6.05 -1.39
C GLU A 159 -18.53 7.18 -0.58
N SER A 160 -17.22 7.38 -0.79
CA SER A 160 -16.46 8.46 -0.14
C SER A 160 -16.67 9.81 -0.81
N SER A 161 -17.17 9.83 -2.05
CA SER A 161 -17.48 11.08 -2.73
C SER A 161 -18.78 11.66 -2.16
N GLY A 162 -18.70 12.83 -1.52
CA GLY A 162 -19.87 13.58 -1.04
C GLY A 162 -20.80 14.10 -2.15
N ILE A 163 -20.67 13.59 -3.38
CA ILE A 163 -21.44 13.93 -4.59
C ILE A 163 -22.52 12.86 -4.87
N LEU A 164 -22.93 12.09 -3.86
CA LEU A 164 -24.17 11.31 -3.93
C LEU A 164 -25.37 12.23 -3.62
N ILE A 165 -25.85 12.90 -4.67
CA ILE A 165 -27.19 13.49 -4.90
C ILE A 165 -27.72 14.47 -3.85
#